data_AF-A0A5S3Z7Q8-F1
#
_entry.id   AF-A0A5S3Z7Q8-F1
#
_cell.length_a   1.000
_cell.length_b   1.000
_cell.length_c   1.000
_cell.angle_alpha   90.00
_cell.angle_beta   90.00
_cell.angle_gamma   90.00
#
_symmetry.space_group_name_H-M   'P 1'
#
loop_
_entity.id
_entity.type
_entity.pdbx_description
1 polymer ?
#
loop_
_entity_poly.entity_id
_entity_poly.type
_entity_poly.pdbx_seq_one_letter_code
_entity_poly.pdbx_strand_id
1 'polypeptide(L)'
;MKTPAALALLSSSLLTFSSPNSVAASSDDFNDQHCQAPQSWQSFKSITMPDGNDFSSSSNCEFHAWSWQMFMWLMQEDPHNTGQPRFLGFETPYDLLGVENRESLLPRMAKSSDAKALDEYLQAGTEGLLVDRQGKPVYYSQYLNSEFVDFVSEHDLTNYKSVQKIDPSLSFDINVAEFKASWKIVDATTANSGQYFVTRQPVYKLVNKGGQIVVDITQQSNEYLALVGFHIAGVVKGHPEMIWATFEHKDNAPNVCSKPQNSYDDPCPVVQNIDPNQIVSERDWTFYSANTKYKECNLNYSVSGRLTLDEKSQTLSPSTQVCRRYAWGNDATQATFKAPTNIRVVQQLNHSVDDLLASKDFALPQDRQWLKNYFEVSAIWFAQANALKPGQTLATNVDDKGQQLLIGGLHLSNATIETFTQTQSTMDNCFRCHNSSQRFPPNGSHKLSPLKPTNLNISHAFMNMYFWDQEMKQYVKENLAKKGEK
;
A
#
# COMPACT_ATOMS: atom_id res chain seq x y z
N MET A 1 -61.23 -13.74 63.50
CA MET A 1 -59.76 -13.92 63.57
C MET A 1 -59.13 -12.69 62.95
N LYS A 2 -58.64 -11.80 63.82
CA LYS A 2 -57.91 -10.57 63.49
C LYS A 2 -56.48 -10.80 63.97
N THR A 3 -55.49 -10.55 63.12
CA THR A 3 -54.08 -10.45 63.50
C THR A 3 -53.43 -9.32 62.69
N PRO A 4 -52.43 -8.62 63.24
CA PRO A 4 -52.26 -7.19 63.05
C PRO A 4 -51.02 -6.82 62.22
N ALA A 5 -50.97 -5.54 61.86
CA ALA A 5 -49.81 -4.85 61.32
C ALA A 5 -48.75 -4.56 62.41
N ALA A 6 -47.48 -4.54 62.01
CA ALA A 6 -46.42 -3.80 62.70
C ALA A 6 -45.53 -3.11 61.66
N LEU A 7 -45.29 -1.82 61.91
CA LEU A 7 -44.62 -0.82 61.08
C LEU A 7 -43.39 -0.32 61.86
N ALA A 8 -42.20 -0.25 61.24
CA ALA A 8 -41.08 0.64 61.61
C ALA A 8 -39.97 0.50 60.54
N LEU A 9 -39.80 1.44 59.59
CA LEU A 9 -39.08 2.74 59.64
C LEU A 9 -37.54 2.66 59.44
N LEU A 10 -37.15 3.05 58.21
CA LEU A 10 -35.99 3.88 57.78
C LEU A 10 -34.54 3.45 58.07
N SER A 11 -33.76 3.27 56.98
CA SER A 11 -32.75 4.27 56.58
C SER A 11 -32.11 3.91 55.23
N SER A 12 -31.94 4.92 54.38
CA SER A 12 -31.26 4.88 53.09
C SER A 12 -29.76 5.06 53.26
N SER A 13 -28.94 4.26 52.56
CA SER A 13 -27.54 4.59 52.23
C SER A 13 -27.11 3.80 50.99
N LEU A 14 -26.74 4.51 49.93
CA LEU A 14 -25.99 3.97 48.79
C LEU A 14 -24.66 3.43 49.28
N LEU A 15 -24.29 2.21 48.87
CA LEU A 15 -22.89 1.77 48.80
C LEU A 15 -22.72 0.81 47.61
N THR A 16 -21.97 1.31 46.64
CA THR A 16 -21.41 0.59 45.50
C THR A 16 -20.55 -0.59 45.95
N PHE A 17 -20.76 -1.78 45.38
CA PHE A 17 -19.74 -2.82 45.34
C PHE A 17 -19.62 -3.40 43.94
N SER A 18 -18.41 -3.25 43.42
CA SER A 18 -17.86 -3.70 42.16
C SER A 18 -17.92 -5.22 42.02
N SER A 19 -18.48 -5.70 40.91
CA SER A 19 -18.29 -7.08 40.45
C SER A 19 -16.94 -7.21 39.75
N PRO A 20 -16.13 -8.25 40.03
CA PRO A 20 -14.91 -8.51 39.28
C PRO A 20 -15.31 -9.16 37.95
N ASN A 21 -15.34 -8.37 36.87
CA ASN A 21 -15.25 -8.91 35.52
C ASN A 21 -13.80 -9.30 35.27
N SER A 22 -13.40 -10.50 35.69
CA SER A 22 -12.24 -11.17 35.11
C SER A 22 -12.66 -11.65 33.72
N VAL A 23 -12.43 -10.79 32.72
CA VAL A 23 -12.33 -11.21 31.32
C VAL A 23 -11.14 -12.16 31.26
N ALA A 24 -11.41 -13.43 31.00
CA ALA A 24 -10.35 -14.38 30.68
C ALA A 24 -9.66 -13.87 29.41
N ALA A 25 -8.38 -13.50 29.52
CA ALA A 25 -7.53 -13.30 28.37
C ALA A 25 -7.55 -14.60 27.56
N SER A 26 -8.07 -14.55 26.34
CA SER A 26 -7.93 -15.66 25.39
C SER A 26 -6.44 -15.91 25.16
N SER A 27 -6.05 -17.16 24.96
CA SER A 27 -4.68 -17.57 24.60
C SER A 27 -4.07 -16.78 23.44
N ASP A 28 -4.92 -16.17 22.60
CA ASP A 28 -4.55 -15.35 21.45
C ASP A 28 -3.82 -14.04 21.85
N ASP A 29 -4.04 -13.50 23.07
CA ASP A 29 -3.44 -12.22 23.45
C ASP A 29 -1.95 -12.33 23.80
N PHE A 30 -1.43 -13.51 24.20
CA PHE A 30 -0.03 -13.65 24.61
C PHE A 30 0.95 -13.37 23.46
N ASN A 31 0.63 -13.82 22.24
CA ASN A 31 1.49 -13.63 21.07
C ASN A 31 1.54 -12.16 20.62
N ASP A 32 0.47 -11.40 20.84
CA ASP A 32 0.40 -9.98 20.52
C ASP A 32 0.90 -9.05 21.64
N GLN A 33 1.24 -9.59 22.83
CA GLN A 33 1.89 -8.80 23.89
C GLN A 33 3.40 -8.64 23.67
N HIS A 34 4.03 -9.56 22.94
CA HIS A 34 5.49 -9.58 22.78
C HIS A 34 5.89 -9.97 21.35
N CYS A 35 5.52 -9.14 20.39
CA CYS A 35 5.90 -9.37 19.00
C CYS A 35 7.38 -9.02 18.79
N GLN A 36 8.16 -9.95 18.26
CA GLN A 36 9.59 -9.81 18.04
C GLN A 36 9.95 -10.44 16.69
N ALA A 37 11.08 -10.01 16.11
CA ALA A 37 11.65 -10.64 14.94
C ALA A 37 11.84 -12.16 15.22
N PRO A 38 11.30 -13.05 14.37
CA PRO A 38 11.45 -14.49 14.52
C PRO A 38 12.90 -14.93 14.71
N GLN A 39 13.13 -15.87 15.65
CA GLN A 39 14.47 -16.43 15.90
C GLN A 39 15.06 -17.17 14.68
N SER A 40 14.22 -17.56 13.72
CA SER A 40 14.64 -18.13 12.45
C SER A 40 15.36 -17.12 11.54
N TRP A 41 15.21 -15.81 11.78
CA TRP A 41 15.91 -14.76 11.04
C TRP A 41 17.35 -14.58 11.54
N GLN A 42 18.13 -15.65 11.48
CA GLN A 42 19.51 -15.69 12.00
C GLN A 42 20.50 -14.88 11.15
N SER A 43 20.25 -14.76 9.84
CA SER A 43 21.05 -13.95 8.93
C SER A 43 20.20 -13.41 7.78
N PHE A 44 20.62 -12.29 7.17
CA PHE A 44 19.88 -11.72 6.05
C PHE A 44 19.76 -12.69 4.88
N LYS A 45 20.83 -13.46 4.58
CA LYS A 45 20.86 -14.43 3.47
C LYS A 45 20.03 -15.70 3.72
N SER A 46 19.75 -16.04 4.98
CA SER A 46 18.98 -17.25 5.31
C SER A 46 17.48 -17.02 5.33
N ILE A 47 17.01 -15.77 5.25
CA ILE A 47 15.59 -15.46 5.16
C ILE A 47 15.06 -16.01 3.83
N THR A 48 14.01 -16.82 3.86
CA THR A 48 13.34 -17.33 2.66
C THR A 48 12.01 -16.62 2.46
N MET A 49 11.44 -16.75 1.26
CA MET A 49 10.03 -16.41 1.06
C MET A 49 9.20 -17.13 2.13
N PRO A 50 8.30 -16.44 2.84
CA PRO A 50 7.41 -17.12 3.77
C PRO A 50 6.43 -18.01 3.00
N ASP A 51 6.38 -19.30 3.32
CA ASP A 51 5.41 -20.23 2.71
C ASP A 51 4.03 -19.99 3.31
N GLY A 52 3.11 -19.51 2.47
CA GLY A 52 1.72 -19.28 2.83
C GLY A 52 0.97 -20.53 3.23
N ASN A 53 1.44 -21.74 2.88
CA ASN A 53 0.80 -23.00 3.32
C ASN A 53 0.99 -23.27 4.82
N ASP A 54 2.11 -22.79 5.38
CA ASP A 54 2.46 -22.94 6.80
C ASP A 54 1.84 -21.84 7.68
N PHE A 55 1.15 -20.88 7.08
CA PHE A 55 0.49 -19.77 7.79
C PHE A 55 -0.69 -20.27 8.64
N SER A 56 -0.75 -19.83 9.90
CA SER A 56 -1.71 -20.30 10.90
C SER A 56 -2.78 -19.28 11.29
N SER A 57 -2.58 -17.99 10.99
CA SER A 57 -3.49 -16.89 11.34
C SER A 57 -3.80 -16.81 12.85
N SER A 58 -2.80 -17.07 13.69
CA SER A 58 -2.93 -17.21 15.14
C SER A 58 -2.88 -15.88 15.92
N SER A 59 -2.29 -14.82 15.34
CA SER A 59 -2.07 -13.54 16.02
C SER A 59 -1.80 -12.42 15.02
N ASN A 60 -1.98 -11.15 15.40
CA ASN A 60 -1.57 -10.02 14.54
C ASN A 60 -0.06 -10.06 14.27
N CYS A 61 0.74 -10.47 15.25
CA CYS A 61 2.19 -10.58 15.12
C CYS A 61 2.60 -11.45 13.94
N GLU A 62 1.89 -12.55 13.69
CA GLU A 62 2.19 -13.46 12.57
C GLU A 62 2.00 -12.80 11.19
N PHE A 63 0.96 -11.96 11.01
CA PHE A 63 0.73 -11.22 9.76
C PHE A 63 1.84 -10.20 9.49
N HIS A 64 2.28 -9.49 10.52
CA HIS A 64 3.36 -8.52 10.40
C HIS A 64 4.73 -9.20 10.24
N ALA A 65 4.97 -10.32 10.92
CA ALA A 65 6.17 -11.13 10.73
C ALA A 65 6.25 -11.70 9.30
N TRP A 66 5.13 -12.20 8.75
CA TRP A 66 5.04 -12.58 7.35
C TRP A 66 5.40 -11.41 6.42
N SER A 67 4.86 -10.23 6.69
CA SER A 67 5.09 -9.02 5.89
C SER A 67 6.57 -8.61 5.88
N TRP A 68 7.21 -8.55 7.04
CA TRP A 68 8.63 -8.26 7.17
C TRP A 68 9.52 -9.34 6.56
N GLN A 69 9.17 -10.62 6.72
CA GLN A 69 9.91 -11.72 6.09
C GLN A 69 9.88 -11.60 4.57
N MET A 70 8.70 -11.37 4.01
CA MET A 70 8.52 -11.15 2.57
C MET A 70 9.34 -9.94 2.11
N PHE A 71 9.24 -8.79 2.80
CA PHE A 71 10.01 -7.60 2.46
C PHE A 71 11.52 -7.86 2.46
N MET A 72 12.08 -8.46 3.50
CA MET A 72 13.52 -8.75 3.55
C MET A 72 13.94 -9.75 2.47
N TRP A 73 13.14 -10.79 2.20
CA TRP A 73 13.42 -11.75 1.12
C TRP A 73 13.42 -11.08 -0.27
N LEU A 74 12.49 -10.17 -0.53
CA LEU A 74 12.43 -9.38 -1.77
C LEU A 74 13.65 -8.47 -1.95
N MET A 75 14.25 -8.03 -0.85
CA MET A 75 15.42 -7.15 -0.84
C MET A 75 16.75 -7.90 -0.89
N GLN A 76 16.74 -9.23 -0.83
CA GLN A 76 17.92 -10.04 -1.09
C GLN A 76 18.36 -9.95 -2.55
N GLU A 77 19.62 -10.30 -2.79
CA GLU A 77 20.14 -10.44 -4.15
C GLU A 77 19.35 -11.48 -4.95
N ASP A 78 19.01 -11.13 -6.19
CA ASP A 78 18.48 -12.06 -7.18
C ASP A 78 19.55 -13.11 -7.54
N PRO A 79 19.30 -14.42 -7.39
CA PRO A 79 20.21 -15.47 -7.84
C PRO A 79 20.52 -15.41 -9.35
N HIS A 80 19.66 -14.76 -10.14
CA HIS A 80 19.75 -14.71 -11.61
C HIS A 80 20.26 -13.36 -12.14
N ASN A 81 20.36 -12.31 -11.31
CA ASN A 81 20.81 -10.98 -11.71
C ASN A 81 21.83 -10.40 -10.72
N THR A 82 22.89 -9.79 -11.24
CA THR A 82 24.03 -9.32 -10.44
C THR A 82 23.64 -8.24 -9.42
N GLY A 83 23.74 -8.52 -8.12
CA GLY A 83 23.73 -7.54 -7.02
C GLY A 83 22.42 -6.80 -6.73
N GLN A 84 21.38 -6.95 -7.55
CA GLN A 84 20.11 -6.23 -7.42
C GLN A 84 19.11 -6.94 -6.49
N PRO A 85 18.19 -6.23 -5.82
CA PRO A 85 17.05 -6.83 -5.13
C PRO A 85 16.22 -7.76 -6.02
N ARG A 86 15.82 -8.91 -5.47
CA ARG A 86 15.04 -9.96 -6.13
C ARG A 86 13.80 -9.45 -6.87
N PHE A 87 13.06 -8.53 -6.25
CA PHE A 87 11.79 -8.05 -6.83
C PHE A 87 11.98 -7.36 -8.19
N LEU A 88 13.18 -6.85 -8.51
CA LEU A 88 13.46 -6.23 -9.81
C LEU A 88 13.55 -7.26 -10.95
N GLY A 89 13.76 -8.54 -10.62
CA GLY A 89 13.77 -9.64 -11.59
C GLY A 89 12.41 -10.28 -11.84
N PHE A 90 11.35 -9.78 -11.19
CA PHE A 90 9.99 -10.28 -11.35
C PHE A 90 9.28 -9.64 -12.55
N GLU A 91 8.39 -10.41 -13.15
CA GLU A 91 7.57 -9.98 -14.29
C GLU A 91 6.65 -8.81 -13.88
N THR A 92 6.31 -7.97 -14.83
CA THR A 92 5.34 -6.89 -14.69
C THR A 92 4.05 -7.23 -15.45
N PRO A 93 2.90 -6.63 -15.12
CA PRO A 93 1.67 -6.84 -15.88
C PRO A 93 1.78 -6.56 -17.40
N TYR A 94 2.76 -5.74 -17.81
CA TYR A 94 3.03 -5.47 -19.24
C TYR A 94 3.70 -6.65 -19.94
N ASP A 95 4.59 -7.36 -19.24
CA ASP A 95 5.32 -8.50 -19.79
C ASP A 95 4.37 -9.64 -20.15
N LEU A 96 3.37 -9.92 -19.28
CA LEU A 96 2.33 -10.91 -19.55
C LEU A 96 1.45 -10.57 -20.77
N LEU A 97 1.36 -9.29 -21.14
CA LEU A 97 0.63 -8.84 -22.33
C LEU A 97 1.51 -8.75 -23.58
N GLY A 98 2.81 -9.03 -23.48
CA GLY A 98 3.76 -8.88 -24.58
C GLY A 98 3.92 -7.43 -25.06
N VAL A 99 3.75 -6.45 -24.16
CA VAL A 99 3.87 -5.03 -24.49
C VAL A 99 5.34 -4.60 -24.39
N GLU A 100 6.04 -4.59 -25.52
CA GLU A 100 7.42 -4.09 -25.61
C GLU A 100 7.50 -2.56 -25.38
N ASN A 101 8.62 -2.09 -24.82
CA ASN A 101 8.96 -0.66 -24.62
C ASN A 101 8.12 0.11 -23.58
N ARG A 102 7.62 -0.55 -22.53
CA ARG A 102 6.94 0.12 -21.41
C ARG A 102 7.55 -0.15 -20.03
N GLU A 103 8.76 -0.69 -19.99
CA GLU A 103 9.58 -0.87 -18.78
C GLU A 103 9.95 0.44 -18.07
N SER A 104 9.66 1.60 -18.68
CA SER A 104 9.88 2.88 -18.04
C SER A 104 8.80 3.18 -17.01
N LEU A 105 9.26 3.37 -15.78
CA LEU A 105 8.44 3.78 -14.64
C LEU A 105 7.60 5.02 -15.00
N LEU A 106 6.33 5.00 -14.58
CA LEU A 106 5.37 6.06 -14.87
C LEU A 106 5.04 6.86 -13.60
N PRO A 107 5.00 8.21 -13.69
CA PRO A 107 4.47 9.02 -12.61
C PRO A 107 2.95 8.93 -12.58
N ARG A 108 2.34 9.16 -11.41
CA ARG A 108 0.87 9.14 -11.28
C ARG A 108 0.26 10.36 -11.98
N MET A 109 -0.55 10.15 -13.00
CA MET A 109 -1.13 11.25 -13.77
C MET A 109 -2.64 11.41 -13.56
N ALA A 110 -3.12 12.64 -13.68
CA ALA A 110 -4.53 12.89 -13.97
C ALA A 110 -4.83 12.50 -15.43
N LYS A 111 -6.06 12.03 -15.68
CA LYS A 111 -6.50 11.46 -16.96
C LYS A 111 -6.11 12.31 -18.17
N SER A 112 -5.51 11.67 -19.18
CA SER A 112 -5.41 12.23 -20.53
C SER A 112 -6.50 11.66 -21.43
N SER A 113 -6.98 12.44 -22.40
CA SER A 113 -8.05 12.04 -23.33
C SER A 113 -7.56 11.21 -24.52
N ASP A 114 -6.27 10.85 -24.58
CA ASP A 114 -5.67 10.18 -25.72
C ASP A 114 -5.59 8.66 -25.53
N ALA A 115 -6.18 7.93 -26.48
CA ALA A 115 -6.23 6.46 -26.57
C ALA A 115 -4.87 5.75 -26.81
N LYS A 116 -3.76 6.37 -26.40
CA LYS A 116 -2.39 5.83 -26.54
C LYS A 116 -1.66 5.61 -25.23
N ALA A 117 -2.19 6.12 -24.12
CA ALA A 117 -1.71 5.72 -22.82
C ALA A 117 -2.65 4.61 -22.32
N LEU A 118 -2.17 3.36 -22.30
CA LEU A 118 -2.70 2.34 -21.40
C LEU A 118 -2.47 2.90 -19.99
N ASP A 119 -3.34 3.78 -19.51
CA ASP A 119 -3.22 4.37 -18.19
C ASP A 119 -3.29 3.20 -17.18
N GLU A 120 -2.33 3.12 -16.25
CA GLU A 120 -2.37 2.18 -15.14
C GLU A 120 -3.68 2.37 -14.40
N TYR A 121 -4.63 1.51 -14.74
CA TYR A 121 -6.03 1.69 -14.49
C TYR A 121 -6.20 1.80 -12.98
N LEU A 122 -6.47 3.04 -12.54
CA LEU A 122 -6.67 3.42 -11.15
C LEU A 122 -5.53 2.95 -10.23
N GLN A 123 -4.34 3.52 -10.38
CA GLN A 123 -3.39 3.54 -9.25
C GLN A 123 -4.12 4.00 -7.97
N ALA A 124 -4.04 3.18 -6.92
CA ALA A 124 -4.77 3.32 -5.65
C ALA A 124 -5.10 4.76 -5.26
N GLY A 125 -6.40 5.10 -5.25
CA GLY A 125 -6.94 6.30 -4.62
C GLY A 125 -6.41 7.64 -5.14
N THR A 126 -7.28 8.36 -5.87
CA THR A 126 -7.13 9.75 -6.38
C THR A 126 -6.10 9.98 -7.49
N GLU A 127 -6.54 10.74 -8.50
CA GLU A 127 -5.81 11.18 -9.70
C GLU A 127 -4.70 12.23 -9.40
N GLY A 128 -3.84 11.99 -8.41
CA GLY A 128 -2.85 12.97 -7.94
C GLY A 128 -1.41 12.72 -8.39
N LEU A 129 -0.71 13.74 -8.88
CA LEU A 129 0.73 13.66 -9.13
C LEU A 129 1.50 14.04 -7.86
N LEU A 130 2.16 13.07 -7.22
CA LEU A 130 3.05 13.34 -6.08
C LEU A 130 4.34 14.02 -6.57
N VAL A 131 4.61 15.21 -6.04
CA VAL A 131 5.76 16.04 -6.42
C VAL A 131 6.68 16.23 -5.22
N ASP A 132 7.94 15.84 -5.37
CA ASP A 132 8.95 16.00 -4.34
C ASP A 132 9.40 17.46 -4.16
N ARG A 133 10.26 17.70 -3.16
CA ARG A 133 10.74 19.05 -2.82
C ARG A 133 11.62 19.68 -3.91
N GLN A 134 12.18 18.89 -4.81
CA GLN A 134 12.94 19.35 -5.97
C GLN A 134 12.05 19.57 -7.20
N GLY A 135 10.72 19.43 -7.07
CA GLY A 135 9.77 19.57 -8.17
C GLY A 135 9.75 18.35 -9.09
N LYS A 136 10.32 17.21 -8.70
CA LYS A 136 10.31 15.99 -9.51
C LYS A 136 9.10 15.12 -9.16
N PRO A 137 8.48 14.47 -10.15
CA PRO A 137 7.40 13.54 -9.87
C PRO A 137 7.94 12.25 -9.23
N VAL A 138 7.12 11.61 -8.41
CA VAL A 138 7.35 10.24 -7.93
C VAL A 138 6.80 9.25 -8.94
N TYR A 139 7.57 8.20 -9.22
CA TYR A 139 7.25 7.16 -10.19
C TYR A 139 6.88 5.86 -9.48
N TYR A 140 6.17 4.98 -10.19
CA TYR A 140 5.73 3.71 -9.64
C TYR A 140 6.02 2.55 -10.60
N SER A 141 6.23 1.36 -10.03
CA SER A 141 6.23 0.09 -10.75
C SER A 141 5.39 -0.95 -10.02
N GLN A 142 4.96 -1.95 -10.78
CA GLN A 142 4.25 -3.13 -10.29
C GLN A 142 5.00 -4.38 -10.72
N TYR A 143 5.08 -5.37 -9.83
CA TYR A 143 5.78 -6.64 -10.06
C TYR A 143 4.92 -7.81 -9.59
N LEU A 144 5.08 -8.95 -10.23
CA LEU A 144 4.31 -10.18 -10.02
C LEU A 144 5.29 -11.33 -9.81
N ASN A 145 5.13 -12.09 -8.73
CA ASN A 145 5.96 -13.28 -8.56
C ASN A 145 5.58 -14.39 -9.55
N SER A 146 6.43 -15.41 -9.65
CA SER A 146 6.25 -16.58 -10.51
C SER A 146 4.88 -17.24 -10.34
N GLU A 147 4.41 -17.38 -9.11
CA GLU A 147 3.14 -18.00 -8.77
C GLU A 147 1.96 -17.20 -9.33
N PHE A 148 2.03 -15.85 -9.30
CA PHE A 148 1.02 -15.01 -9.95
C PHE A 148 1.03 -15.22 -11.47
N VAL A 149 2.22 -15.26 -12.08
CA VAL A 149 2.38 -15.43 -13.53
C VAL A 149 1.83 -16.78 -13.99
N ASP A 150 2.15 -17.84 -13.26
CA ASP A 150 1.67 -19.20 -13.51
C ASP A 150 0.14 -19.26 -13.39
N PHE A 151 -0.43 -18.65 -12.34
CA PHE A 151 -1.89 -18.56 -12.16
C PHE A 151 -2.58 -17.83 -13.33
N VAL A 152 -2.01 -16.71 -13.79
CA VAL A 152 -2.52 -15.97 -14.95
C VAL A 152 -2.51 -16.82 -16.22
N SER A 153 -1.42 -17.57 -16.43
CA SER A 153 -1.27 -18.46 -17.58
C SER A 153 -2.23 -19.64 -17.54
N GLU A 154 -2.33 -20.32 -16.39
CA GLU A 154 -3.21 -21.49 -16.17
C GLU A 154 -4.68 -21.16 -16.45
N HIS A 155 -5.12 -19.95 -16.07
CA HIS A 155 -6.50 -19.51 -16.20
C HIS A 155 -6.77 -18.62 -17.43
N ASP A 156 -5.81 -18.43 -18.35
CA ASP A 156 -5.91 -17.58 -19.56
C ASP A 156 -6.41 -16.15 -19.23
N LEU A 157 -5.86 -15.54 -18.17
CA LEU A 157 -6.34 -14.25 -17.64
C LEU A 157 -5.86 -13.03 -18.44
N THR A 158 -4.93 -13.22 -19.39
CA THR A 158 -4.53 -12.18 -20.36
C THR A 158 -5.53 -12.03 -21.51
N ASN A 159 -6.54 -12.90 -21.58
CA ASN A 159 -7.58 -12.86 -22.59
C ASN A 159 -8.93 -12.46 -21.98
N TYR A 160 -9.39 -11.24 -22.29
CA TYR A 160 -10.62 -10.69 -21.70
C TYR A 160 -11.86 -11.58 -21.93
N LYS A 161 -11.90 -12.35 -23.02
CA LYS A 161 -13.03 -13.25 -23.32
C LYS A 161 -13.06 -14.49 -22.43
N SER A 162 -11.89 -14.95 -21.99
CA SER A 162 -11.74 -16.06 -21.05
C SER A 162 -12.09 -15.57 -19.65
N VAL A 163 -11.58 -14.40 -19.25
CA VAL A 163 -11.96 -13.71 -18.01
C VAL A 163 -13.47 -13.54 -17.87
N GLN A 164 -14.19 -13.23 -18.96
CA GLN A 164 -15.65 -13.09 -18.92
C GLN A 164 -16.44 -14.38 -18.57
N LYS A 165 -15.77 -15.54 -18.59
CA LYS A 165 -16.35 -16.88 -18.37
C LYS A 165 -15.84 -17.56 -17.11
N ILE A 166 -14.90 -16.96 -16.37
CA ILE A 166 -14.36 -17.58 -15.16
C ILE A 166 -15.44 -17.73 -14.09
N ASP A 167 -15.25 -18.72 -13.21
CA ASP A 167 -16.02 -18.80 -11.99
C ASP A 167 -15.76 -17.53 -11.16
N PRO A 168 -16.80 -16.75 -10.79
CA PRO A 168 -16.61 -15.56 -9.98
C PRO A 168 -15.89 -15.81 -8.65
N SER A 169 -16.02 -17.02 -8.09
CA SER A 169 -15.41 -17.43 -6.82
C SER A 169 -13.96 -17.90 -6.94
N LEU A 170 -13.41 -17.99 -8.16
CA LEU A 170 -11.99 -18.27 -8.38
C LEU A 170 -11.14 -17.22 -7.64
N SER A 171 -10.32 -17.69 -6.71
CA SER A 171 -9.37 -16.88 -5.95
C SER A 171 -7.95 -17.22 -6.38
N PHE A 172 -7.02 -16.30 -6.17
CA PHE A 172 -5.60 -16.56 -6.33
C PHE A 172 -5.14 -17.69 -5.39
N ASP A 173 -4.20 -18.50 -5.87
CA ASP A 173 -3.62 -19.58 -5.09
C ASP A 173 -2.71 -19.07 -3.97
N ILE A 174 -2.49 -19.91 -2.96
CA ILE A 174 -1.51 -19.64 -1.90
C ILE A 174 -0.14 -19.38 -2.54
N ASN A 175 0.62 -18.43 -1.97
CA ASN A 175 1.91 -17.93 -2.46
C ASN A 175 1.84 -17.02 -3.69
N VAL A 176 0.68 -16.79 -4.30
CA VAL A 176 0.52 -15.69 -5.27
C VAL A 176 0.78 -14.36 -4.56
N ALA A 177 1.61 -13.50 -5.15
CA ALA A 177 1.91 -12.18 -4.62
C ALA A 177 2.07 -11.12 -5.72
N GLU A 178 1.59 -9.91 -5.42
CA GLU A 178 1.83 -8.71 -6.22
C GLU A 178 2.51 -7.64 -5.37
N PHE A 179 3.36 -6.84 -6.03
CA PHE A 179 4.16 -5.82 -5.38
C PHE A 179 4.03 -4.50 -6.11
N LYS A 180 4.14 -3.40 -5.36
CA LYS A 180 4.21 -2.06 -5.95
C LYS A 180 5.30 -1.25 -5.29
N ALA A 181 6.16 -0.62 -6.08
CA ALA A 181 7.22 0.24 -5.59
C ALA A 181 6.96 1.71 -5.96
N SER A 182 7.41 2.64 -5.11
CA SER A 182 7.45 4.06 -5.39
C SER A 182 8.89 4.58 -5.40
N TRP A 183 9.20 5.42 -6.37
CA TRP A 183 10.55 5.82 -6.75
C TRP A 183 10.70 7.32 -6.84
N LYS A 184 11.73 7.85 -6.17
CA LYS A 184 12.10 9.27 -6.22
C LYS A 184 13.33 9.46 -7.11
N ILE A 185 13.29 10.44 -8.02
CA ILE A 185 14.50 10.89 -8.71
C ILE A 185 15.46 11.53 -7.70
N VAL A 186 16.72 11.09 -7.72
CA VAL A 186 17.79 11.60 -6.88
C VAL A 186 19.01 11.99 -7.72
N ASP A 187 19.83 12.89 -7.20
CA ASP A 187 21.11 13.21 -7.82
C ASP A 187 22.17 12.13 -7.54
N ALA A 188 23.31 12.20 -8.22
CA ALA A 188 24.39 11.23 -8.04
C ALA A 188 24.99 11.25 -6.62
N THR A 189 24.96 12.39 -5.92
CA THR A 189 25.45 12.49 -4.54
C THR A 189 24.58 11.66 -3.60
N THR A 190 23.27 11.85 -3.68
CA THR A 190 22.26 11.11 -2.92
C THR A 190 22.27 9.64 -3.31
N ALA A 191 22.43 9.33 -4.60
CA ALA A 191 22.53 7.96 -5.10
C ALA A 191 23.69 7.18 -4.45
N ASN A 192 24.81 7.85 -4.16
CA ASN A 192 26.00 7.25 -3.55
C ASN A 192 26.05 7.39 -2.01
N SER A 193 24.99 7.90 -1.38
CA SER A 193 24.96 8.13 0.08
C SER A 193 24.86 6.86 0.92
N GLY A 194 24.40 5.76 0.33
CA GLY A 194 24.08 4.51 1.04
C GLY A 194 22.79 4.56 1.87
N GLN A 195 21.99 5.63 1.76
CA GLN A 195 20.74 5.79 2.51
C GLN A 195 19.56 5.01 1.91
N TYR A 196 19.54 4.88 0.58
CA TYR A 196 18.44 4.25 -0.16
C TYR A 196 18.95 3.04 -0.94
N PHE A 197 18.04 2.14 -1.27
CA PHE A 197 18.22 1.34 -2.47
C PHE A 197 18.05 2.25 -3.70
N VAL A 198 19.02 2.21 -4.61
CA VAL A 198 19.03 3.06 -5.81
C VAL A 198 19.27 2.23 -7.05
N THR A 199 18.39 2.37 -8.03
CA THR A 199 18.56 1.83 -9.38
C THR A 199 18.72 2.97 -10.39
N ARG A 200 19.15 2.64 -11.61
CA ARG A 200 19.27 3.59 -12.71
C ARG A 200 18.47 3.09 -13.90
N GLN A 201 17.39 3.78 -14.22
CA GLN A 201 16.43 3.36 -15.25
C GLN A 201 15.93 4.56 -16.08
N PRO A 202 15.46 4.32 -17.32
CA PRO A 202 14.79 5.35 -18.10
C PRO A 202 13.42 5.66 -17.50
N VAL A 203 13.10 6.95 -17.35
CA VAL A 203 11.77 7.44 -17.02
C VAL A 203 11.24 8.31 -18.14
N TYR A 204 9.93 8.29 -18.35
CA TYR A 204 9.32 9.14 -19.36
C TYR A 204 9.24 10.60 -18.91
N LYS A 205 9.38 11.52 -19.86
CA LYS A 205 9.20 12.95 -19.62
C LYS A 205 7.73 13.31 -19.54
N LEU A 206 7.46 14.43 -18.87
CA LEU A 206 6.15 15.08 -18.84
C LEU A 206 6.10 16.21 -19.87
N VAL A 207 4.91 16.41 -20.46
CA VAL A 207 4.61 17.51 -21.38
C VAL A 207 3.22 18.08 -21.08
N ASN A 208 2.98 19.35 -21.44
CA ASN A 208 1.64 19.92 -21.43
C ASN A 208 0.95 19.62 -22.77
N LYS A 209 -0.19 18.92 -22.70
CA LYS A 209 -1.04 18.66 -23.85
C LYS A 209 -2.47 19.07 -23.53
N GLY A 210 -3.00 20.04 -24.29
CA GLY A 210 -4.38 20.51 -24.10
C GLY A 210 -4.65 21.11 -22.71
N GLY A 211 -3.64 21.71 -22.07
CA GLY A 211 -3.76 22.27 -20.71
C GLY A 211 -3.66 21.23 -19.59
N GLN A 212 -3.35 19.97 -19.91
CA GLN A 212 -3.09 18.91 -18.94
C GLN A 212 -1.63 18.48 -19.01
N ILE A 213 -1.06 18.16 -17.85
CA ILE A 213 0.24 17.53 -17.75
C ILE A 213 0.03 16.05 -18.09
N VAL A 214 0.75 15.53 -19.07
CA VAL A 214 0.66 14.14 -19.53
C VAL A 214 2.06 13.54 -19.69
N VAL A 215 2.15 12.21 -19.68
CA VAL A 215 3.39 11.50 -19.99
C VAL A 215 3.64 11.48 -21.50
N ASP A 216 4.84 11.86 -21.91
CA ASP A 216 5.33 11.69 -23.28
C ASP A 216 6.12 10.39 -23.40
N ILE A 217 5.45 9.34 -23.87
CA ILE A 217 6.04 8.01 -24.08
C ILE A 217 7.11 7.97 -25.18
N THR A 218 7.33 9.07 -25.91
CA THR A 218 8.35 9.15 -26.97
C THR A 218 9.67 9.76 -26.48
N GLN A 219 9.69 10.28 -25.25
CA GLN A 219 10.87 10.92 -24.67
C GLN A 219 11.18 10.36 -23.30
N GLN A 220 12.42 9.89 -23.12
CA GLN A 220 12.91 9.36 -21.85
C GLN A 220 14.17 10.08 -21.38
N SER A 221 14.44 10.02 -20.09
CA SER A 221 15.75 10.32 -19.50
C SER A 221 16.16 9.22 -18.52
N ASN A 222 17.46 8.90 -18.48
CA ASN A 222 18.01 7.93 -17.52
C ASN A 222 18.30 8.63 -16.21
N GLU A 223 17.57 8.26 -15.16
CA GLU A 223 17.63 8.90 -13.85
C GLU A 223 18.09 7.90 -12.77
N TYR A 224 18.68 8.41 -11.69
CA TYR A 224 18.85 7.62 -10.46
C TYR A 224 17.55 7.65 -9.68
N LEU A 225 17.08 6.47 -9.28
CA LEU A 225 15.78 6.28 -8.66
C LEU A 225 15.95 5.59 -7.32
N ALA A 226 15.64 6.32 -6.25
CA ALA A 226 15.65 5.83 -4.89
C ALA A 226 14.30 5.21 -4.53
N LEU A 227 14.31 4.00 -3.97
CA LEU A 227 13.12 3.35 -3.44
C LEU A 227 12.63 4.11 -2.21
N VAL A 228 11.41 4.64 -2.24
CA VAL A 228 10.85 5.43 -1.13
C VAL A 228 9.64 4.75 -0.48
N GLY A 229 8.97 3.83 -1.16
CA GLY A 229 7.87 3.06 -0.59
C GLY A 229 7.65 1.76 -1.34
N PHE A 230 7.06 0.79 -0.65
CA PHE A 230 6.87 -0.55 -1.17
C PHE A 230 5.59 -1.17 -0.60
N HIS A 231 4.75 -1.72 -1.45
CA HIS A 231 3.56 -2.48 -1.08
C HIS A 231 3.74 -3.94 -1.42
N ILE A 232 3.20 -4.79 -0.55
CA ILE A 232 3.17 -6.23 -0.71
C ILE A 232 1.72 -6.68 -0.55
N ALA A 233 1.22 -7.45 -1.50
CA ALA A 233 -0.02 -8.20 -1.36
C ALA A 233 0.29 -9.67 -1.62
N GLY A 234 0.00 -10.56 -0.68
CA GLY A 234 0.28 -11.99 -0.87
C GLY A 234 -0.77 -12.89 -0.24
N VAL A 235 -1.09 -13.99 -0.93
CA VAL A 235 -2.05 -14.99 -0.48
C VAL A 235 -1.38 -15.97 0.48
N VAL A 236 -2.00 -16.15 1.63
CA VAL A 236 -1.63 -17.19 2.60
C VAL A 236 -2.83 -18.08 2.90
N LYS A 237 -2.59 -19.24 3.51
CA LYS A 237 -3.64 -20.19 3.89
C LYS A 237 -4.72 -19.50 4.72
N GLY A 238 -5.96 -19.64 4.25
CA GLY A 238 -7.12 -19.04 4.89
C GLY A 238 -7.36 -17.56 4.55
N HIS A 239 -6.47 -16.89 3.80
CA HIS A 239 -6.62 -15.48 3.46
C HIS A 239 -6.53 -15.25 1.94
N PRO A 240 -7.55 -15.70 1.18
CA PRO A 240 -7.62 -15.47 -0.27
C PRO A 240 -7.74 -13.99 -0.64
N GLU A 241 -8.12 -13.12 0.29
CA GLU A 241 -8.13 -11.67 0.13
C GLU A 241 -6.73 -11.03 0.13
N MET A 242 -5.67 -11.82 0.36
CA MET A 242 -4.29 -11.40 0.56
C MET A 242 -4.05 -10.62 1.87
N ILE A 243 -2.82 -10.71 2.37
CA ILE A 243 -2.28 -9.76 3.36
C ILE A 243 -1.74 -8.55 2.58
N TRP A 244 -2.22 -7.35 2.89
CA TRP A 244 -1.78 -6.10 2.23
C TRP A 244 -0.89 -5.30 3.17
N ALA A 245 0.42 -5.28 2.93
CA ALA A 245 1.41 -4.63 3.76
C ALA A 245 2.05 -3.42 3.07
N THR A 246 2.43 -2.42 3.87
CA THR A 246 3.06 -1.19 3.41
C THR A 246 4.38 -0.98 4.14
N PHE A 247 5.44 -0.74 3.36
CA PHE A 247 6.77 -0.35 3.81
C PHE A 247 7.14 1.02 3.27
N GLU A 248 7.91 1.77 4.05
CA GLU A 248 8.35 3.11 3.69
C GLU A 248 9.78 3.39 4.15
N HIS A 249 10.46 4.29 3.44
CA HIS A 249 11.69 4.88 3.95
C HIS A 249 11.37 5.80 5.15
N LYS A 250 12.15 5.67 6.23
CA LYS A 250 11.97 6.39 7.51
C LYS A 250 11.96 7.90 7.33
N ASP A 251 12.68 8.43 6.34
CA ASP A 251 12.77 9.87 6.06
C ASP A 251 11.73 10.43 5.09
N ASN A 252 10.70 9.65 4.69
CA ASN A 252 9.71 10.12 3.73
C ASN A 252 8.95 11.38 4.17
N ALA A 253 8.33 11.30 5.35
CA ALA A 253 7.42 12.31 5.86
C ALA A 253 7.28 12.19 7.39
N PRO A 254 7.07 13.33 8.08
CA PRO A 254 6.77 13.30 9.51
C PRO A 254 5.39 12.69 9.76
N ASN A 255 5.24 12.06 10.92
CA ASN A 255 3.94 11.68 11.45
C ASN A 255 3.23 12.89 12.05
N VAL A 256 1.91 12.92 11.98
CA VAL A 256 1.10 13.96 12.59
C VAL A 256 0.87 13.63 14.08
N CYS A 257 1.70 14.20 14.94
CA CYS A 257 1.71 13.97 16.39
C CYS A 257 1.26 15.21 17.17
N SER A 258 1.06 15.11 18.49
CA SER A 258 0.58 16.27 19.29
C SER A 258 1.65 17.34 19.51
N LYS A 259 2.89 17.04 19.11
CA LYS A 259 4.04 17.94 19.04
C LYS A 259 4.75 17.72 17.69
N PRO A 260 5.53 18.69 17.21
CA PRO A 260 6.32 18.50 15.99
C PRO A 260 7.22 17.26 16.10
N GLN A 261 7.23 16.43 15.06
CA GLN A 261 8.09 15.25 14.98
C GLN A 261 9.32 15.59 14.12
N ASN A 262 10.52 15.51 14.67
CA ASN A 262 11.78 15.88 14.02
C ASN A 262 12.71 14.68 13.77
N SER A 263 12.31 13.47 14.14
CA SER A 263 12.97 12.22 13.79
C SER A 263 11.94 11.10 13.65
N TYR A 264 12.26 10.04 12.91
CA TYR A 264 11.44 8.82 12.88
C TYR A 264 11.28 8.25 14.30
N ASP A 265 12.36 8.25 15.09
CA ASP A 265 12.39 7.70 16.45
C ASP A 265 11.74 8.62 17.50
N ASP A 266 11.35 9.84 17.13
CA ASP A 266 10.68 10.74 18.06
C ASP A 266 9.33 10.14 18.47
N PRO A 267 9.00 10.12 19.76
CA PRO A 267 7.69 9.68 20.22
C PRO A 267 6.59 10.44 19.48
N CYS A 268 5.63 9.71 18.94
CA CYS A 268 4.45 10.27 18.28
C CYS A 268 3.20 10.08 19.15
N PRO A 269 3.02 10.90 20.21
CA PRO A 269 1.83 10.81 21.04
C PRO A 269 0.56 11.16 20.25
N VAL A 270 -0.51 10.47 20.61
CA VAL A 270 -1.84 10.53 19.99
C VAL A 270 -2.38 11.96 19.89
N VAL A 271 -3.03 12.27 18.77
CA VAL A 271 -3.77 13.53 18.57
C VAL A 271 -5.24 13.25 18.32
N GLN A 272 -6.13 13.75 19.19
CA GLN A 272 -7.57 13.66 18.95
C GLN A 272 -8.07 14.76 18.01
N ASN A 273 -7.54 15.97 18.17
CA ASN A 273 -7.88 17.15 17.37
C ASN A 273 -6.58 17.86 16.97
N ILE A 274 -6.23 17.79 15.69
CA ILE A 274 -5.03 18.46 15.15
C ILE A 274 -5.42 19.90 14.79
N ASP A 275 -4.71 20.89 15.33
CA ASP A 275 -4.88 22.28 14.91
C ASP A 275 -4.41 22.42 13.45
N PRO A 276 -5.25 22.92 12.52
CA PRO A 276 -4.85 23.14 11.12
C PRO A 276 -3.61 24.02 10.94
N ASN A 277 -3.29 24.88 11.92
CA ASN A 277 -2.10 25.74 11.90
C ASN A 277 -0.90 25.15 12.65
N GLN A 278 -1.02 23.96 13.23
CA GLN A 278 0.09 23.27 13.88
C GLN A 278 1.20 22.98 12.87
N ILE A 279 2.44 23.27 13.25
CA ILE A 279 3.63 22.81 12.53
C ILE A 279 3.80 21.31 12.76
N VAL A 280 3.90 20.54 11.68
CA VAL A 280 4.03 19.08 11.76
C VAL A 280 5.47 18.65 12.08
N SER A 281 6.46 19.35 11.51
CA SER A 281 7.88 19.15 11.79
C SER A 281 8.66 20.45 11.60
N GLU A 282 9.69 20.65 12.40
CA GLU A 282 10.61 21.79 12.31
C GLU A 282 11.81 21.50 11.39
N ARG A 283 11.92 20.27 10.89
CA ARG A 283 12.94 19.89 9.91
C ARG A 283 12.34 19.55 8.55
N ASP A 284 13.23 19.57 7.57
CA ASP A 284 12.97 19.02 6.25
C ASP A 284 12.95 17.48 6.29
N TRP A 285 12.07 16.89 5.49
CA TRP A 285 12.04 15.46 5.16
C TRP A 285 12.09 15.29 3.63
N THR A 286 12.08 14.05 3.14
CA THR A 286 12.11 13.76 1.70
C THR A 286 10.97 14.45 0.94
N PHE A 287 9.74 14.42 1.48
CA PHE A 287 8.54 14.98 0.86
C PHE A 287 7.86 16.09 1.69
N TYR A 288 8.56 16.68 2.66
CA TYR A 288 8.01 17.71 3.54
C TYR A 288 9.03 18.81 3.80
N SER A 289 8.61 20.07 3.68
CA SER A 289 9.46 21.22 4.00
C SER A 289 9.23 21.65 5.45
N ALA A 290 10.31 21.94 6.16
CA ALA A 290 10.30 22.40 7.54
C ALA A 290 9.25 23.51 7.79
N ASN A 291 8.57 23.43 8.92
CA ASN A 291 7.58 24.41 9.39
C ASN A 291 6.28 24.47 8.57
N THR A 292 6.02 23.49 7.70
CA THR A 292 4.73 23.39 6.99
C THR A 292 3.59 23.10 7.97
N LYS A 293 2.47 23.81 7.82
CA LYS A 293 1.30 23.64 8.68
C LYS A 293 0.47 22.44 8.26
N TYR A 294 -0.23 21.82 9.20
CA TYR A 294 -1.05 20.64 8.90
C TYR A 294 -2.08 20.87 7.78
N LYS A 295 -2.71 22.04 7.70
CA LYS A 295 -3.66 22.38 6.62
C LYS A 295 -3.06 22.45 5.21
N GLU A 296 -1.73 22.52 5.11
CA GLU A 296 -0.99 22.56 3.85
C GLU A 296 -0.52 21.17 3.42
N CYS A 297 -0.71 20.16 4.28
CA CYS A 297 -0.32 18.79 4.00
C CYS A 297 -1.24 18.10 2.99
N ASN A 298 -0.68 17.18 2.22
CA ASN A 298 -1.39 16.21 1.35
C ASN A 298 -2.38 16.87 0.37
N LEU A 299 -2.11 18.10 -0.07
CA LEU A 299 -2.95 18.80 -1.03
C LEU A 299 -2.72 18.24 -2.45
N ASN A 300 -3.79 17.78 -3.10
CA ASN A 300 -3.73 17.30 -4.47
C ASN A 300 -3.78 18.48 -5.48
N TYR A 301 -2.59 18.97 -5.86
CA TYR A 301 -2.47 20.09 -6.79
C TYR A 301 -2.83 19.74 -8.24
N SER A 302 -2.75 18.46 -8.62
CA SER A 302 -3.13 17.99 -9.95
C SER A 302 -4.64 18.12 -10.17
N VAL A 303 -5.44 17.59 -9.23
CA VAL A 303 -6.91 17.65 -9.32
C VAL A 303 -7.46 19.07 -9.15
N SER A 304 -6.77 19.92 -8.37
CA SER A 304 -7.18 21.33 -8.22
C SER A 304 -6.77 22.23 -9.40
N GLY A 305 -6.07 21.71 -10.41
CA GLY A 305 -5.61 22.49 -11.56
C GLY A 305 -4.54 23.54 -11.22
N ARG A 306 -3.89 23.40 -10.05
CA ARG A 306 -2.88 24.34 -9.53
C ARG A 306 -1.45 23.91 -9.83
N LEU A 307 -1.27 22.69 -10.34
CA LEU A 307 0.02 22.15 -10.69
C LEU A 307 0.46 22.66 -12.06
N THR A 308 1.69 23.16 -12.16
CA THR A 308 2.31 23.61 -13.40
C THR A 308 3.57 22.81 -13.69
N LEU A 309 3.86 22.58 -14.97
CA LEU A 309 5.07 21.92 -15.45
C LEU A 309 5.94 22.89 -16.25
N ASP A 310 7.21 23.00 -15.89
CA ASP A 310 8.27 23.50 -16.77
C ASP A 310 8.87 22.31 -17.54
N GLU A 311 8.53 22.20 -18.82
CA GLU A 311 8.96 21.11 -19.70
C GLU A 311 10.48 21.10 -19.96
N LYS A 312 11.14 22.26 -19.90
CA LYS A 312 12.57 22.35 -20.17
C LYS A 312 13.38 21.78 -19.01
N SER A 313 13.02 22.16 -17.79
CA SER A 313 13.67 21.68 -16.57
C SER A 313 13.10 20.35 -16.06
N GLN A 314 11.94 19.92 -16.59
CA GLN A 314 11.16 18.80 -16.11
C GLN A 314 10.88 18.94 -14.61
N THR A 315 10.37 20.11 -14.20
CA THR A 315 10.01 20.40 -12.81
C THR A 315 8.56 20.85 -12.68
N LEU A 316 7.94 20.44 -11.59
CA LEU A 316 6.55 20.67 -11.25
C LEU A 316 6.48 21.61 -10.05
N SER A 317 5.46 22.47 -10.03
CA SER A 317 5.21 23.39 -8.92
C SER A 317 3.71 23.55 -8.68
N PRO A 318 3.26 23.63 -7.41
CA PRO A 318 4.06 23.51 -6.18
C PRO A 318 4.46 22.05 -5.85
N SER A 319 5.46 21.88 -4.99
CA SER A 319 5.78 20.58 -4.41
C SER A 319 4.72 20.15 -3.41
N THR A 320 4.50 18.83 -3.32
CA THR A 320 3.56 18.26 -2.34
C THR A 320 4.22 18.28 -0.96
N GLN A 321 3.49 18.74 0.06
CA GLN A 321 3.94 18.62 1.45
C GLN A 321 3.27 17.41 2.09
N VAL A 322 4.00 16.33 2.30
CA VAL A 322 3.44 15.06 2.76
C VAL A 322 3.49 14.96 4.28
N CYS A 323 2.38 14.55 4.89
CA CYS A 323 2.26 14.32 6.33
C CYS A 323 1.54 12.99 6.57
N ARG A 324 2.16 12.08 7.33
CA ARG A 324 1.57 10.75 7.62
C ARG A 324 0.62 10.88 8.81
N ARG A 325 -0.68 10.76 8.56
CA ARG A 325 -1.69 10.92 9.62
C ARG A 325 -1.71 9.72 10.57
N TYR A 326 -1.58 8.52 10.03
CA TYR A 326 -1.71 7.28 10.78
C TYR A 326 -0.39 6.52 10.77
N ALA A 327 0.51 6.90 11.69
CA ALA A 327 1.89 6.39 11.77
C ALA A 327 2.02 4.85 11.70
N TRP A 328 1.03 4.14 12.27
CA TRP A 328 0.99 2.68 12.40
C TRP A 328 -0.27 2.08 11.75
N GLY A 329 -0.75 2.71 10.68
CA GLY A 329 -1.93 2.28 9.91
C GLY A 329 -3.26 2.37 10.65
N ASN A 330 -3.33 3.00 11.82
CA ASN A 330 -4.56 3.19 12.57
C ASN A 330 -4.61 4.57 13.25
N ASP A 331 -5.82 5.04 13.52
CA ASP A 331 -6.04 6.13 14.47
C ASP A 331 -5.68 5.63 15.88
N ALA A 332 -4.70 6.28 16.51
CA ALA A 332 -4.23 5.87 17.84
C ALA A 332 -5.25 6.14 18.97
N THR A 333 -6.34 6.85 18.68
CA THR A 333 -7.50 7.00 19.58
C THR A 333 -8.53 5.88 19.44
N GLN A 334 -8.44 5.06 18.39
CA GLN A 334 -9.43 4.04 18.09
C GLN A 334 -9.32 2.89 19.10
N ALA A 335 -10.35 2.70 19.92
CA ALA A 335 -10.42 1.63 20.92
C ALA A 335 -11.05 0.32 20.39
N THR A 336 -11.67 0.36 19.21
CA THR A 336 -12.39 -0.77 18.60
C THR A 336 -11.54 -1.50 17.56
N PHE A 337 -12.04 -2.64 17.10
CA PHE A 337 -11.47 -3.42 15.99
C PHE A 337 -10.02 -3.90 16.22
N LYS A 338 -9.62 -4.07 17.50
CA LYS A 338 -8.26 -4.39 17.93
C LYS A 338 -7.17 -3.41 17.44
N ALA A 339 -7.53 -2.18 17.08
CA ALA A 339 -6.56 -1.18 16.64
C ALA A 339 -5.42 -0.92 17.66
N PRO A 340 -5.66 -0.83 18.99
CA PRO A 340 -4.57 -0.65 19.96
C PRO A 340 -3.59 -1.83 20.00
N THR A 341 -4.10 -3.06 19.85
CA THR A 341 -3.28 -4.27 19.74
C THR A 341 -2.41 -4.20 18.49
N ASN A 342 -2.99 -3.85 17.34
CA ASN A 342 -2.25 -3.77 16.08
C ASN A 342 -1.13 -2.73 16.11
N ILE A 343 -1.41 -1.53 16.61
CA ILE A 343 -0.41 -0.45 16.76
C ILE A 343 0.78 -0.95 17.60
N ARG A 344 0.48 -1.58 18.75
CA ARG A 344 1.53 -2.13 19.62
C ARG A 344 2.37 -3.19 18.91
N VAL A 345 1.73 -4.12 18.21
CA VAL A 345 2.42 -5.22 17.50
C VAL A 345 3.35 -4.67 16.41
N VAL A 346 2.88 -3.74 15.58
CA VAL A 346 3.71 -3.08 14.55
C VAL A 346 4.92 -2.38 15.18
N GLN A 347 4.70 -1.62 16.25
CA GLN A 347 5.77 -0.92 16.96
C GLN A 347 6.82 -1.88 17.53
N GLN A 348 6.37 -2.94 18.20
CA GLN A 348 7.26 -3.94 18.80
C GLN A 348 8.08 -4.69 17.74
N LEU A 349 7.44 -5.10 16.64
CA LEU A 349 8.13 -5.82 15.58
C LEU A 349 9.11 -4.92 14.82
N ASN A 350 8.71 -3.70 14.45
CA ASN A 350 9.61 -2.73 13.80
C ASN A 350 10.85 -2.47 14.66
N HIS A 351 10.67 -2.26 15.98
CA HIS A 351 11.80 -2.06 16.90
C HIS A 351 12.71 -3.29 16.97
N SER A 352 12.13 -4.48 17.05
CA SER A 352 12.89 -5.73 17.08
C SER A 352 13.66 -5.98 15.79
N VAL A 353 13.09 -5.61 14.63
CA VAL A 353 13.77 -5.68 13.33
C VAL A 353 14.87 -4.63 13.22
N ASP A 354 14.65 -3.41 13.72
CA ASP A 354 15.69 -2.38 13.78
C ASP A 354 16.90 -2.85 14.60
N ASP A 355 16.67 -3.45 15.77
CA ASP A 355 17.70 -4.07 16.60
C ASP A 355 18.40 -5.21 15.86
N LEU A 356 17.64 -6.08 15.18
CA LEU A 356 18.18 -7.18 14.40
C LEU A 356 19.10 -6.67 13.27
N LEU A 357 18.64 -5.71 12.47
CA LEU A 357 19.42 -5.15 11.36
C LEU A 357 20.66 -4.38 11.86
N ALA A 358 20.58 -3.75 13.03
CA ALA A 358 21.70 -3.05 13.67
C ALA A 358 22.72 -4.00 14.32
N SER A 359 22.32 -5.22 14.66
CA SER A 359 23.17 -6.21 15.32
C SER A 359 24.38 -6.58 14.46
N LYS A 360 25.54 -6.72 15.11
CA LYS A 360 26.77 -7.22 14.47
C LYS A 360 26.70 -8.72 14.19
N ASP A 361 25.86 -9.44 14.93
CA ASP A 361 25.68 -10.88 14.78
C ASP A 361 24.73 -11.21 13.61
N PHE A 362 23.92 -10.24 13.18
CA PHE A 362 23.11 -10.37 11.98
C PHE A 362 23.93 -9.97 10.75
N ALA A 363 24.28 -10.96 9.93
CA ALA A 363 25.11 -10.77 8.74
C ALA A 363 24.37 -10.03 7.61
N LEU A 364 24.15 -8.72 7.77
CA LEU A 364 23.62 -7.83 6.73
C LEU A 364 24.74 -7.41 5.75
N PRO A 365 24.63 -7.70 4.45
CA PRO A 365 25.63 -7.30 3.46
C PRO A 365 25.87 -5.79 3.42
N GLN A 366 27.08 -5.37 3.04
CA GLN A 366 27.46 -3.94 3.01
C GLN A 366 26.63 -3.14 1.99
N ASP A 367 26.29 -3.75 0.86
CA ASP A 367 25.42 -3.22 -0.19
C ASP A 367 23.92 -3.31 0.15
N ARG A 368 23.58 -3.70 1.39
CA ARG A 368 22.22 -3.78 1.94
C ARG A 368 22.03 -2.97 3.23
N GLN A 369 23.04 -2.19 3.64
CA GLN A 369 22.95 -1.37 4.86
C GLN A 369 21.80 -0.35 4.81
N TRP A 370 21.37 0.07 3.62
CA TRP A 370 20.22 0.96 3.43
C TRP A 370 18.90 0.38 3.98
N LEU A 371 18.78 -0.95 4.16
CA LEU A 371 17.57 -1.58 4.70
C LEU A 371 17.20 -1.07 6.10
N LYS A 372 18.19 -0.63 6.88
CA LYS A 372 18.00 -0.02 8.21
C LYS A 372 17.14 1.25 8.18
N ASN A 373 16.99 1.86 7.00
CA ASN A 373 16.24 3.07 6.79
C ASN A 373 14.80 2.83 6.35
N TYR A 374 14.30 1.59 6.41
CA TYR A 374 12.93 1.24 6.05
C TYR A 374 12.19 0.68 7.26
N PHE A 375 10.86 0.81 7.26
CA PHE A 375 10.00 0.27 8.30
C PHE A 375 8.65 -0.15 7.72
N GLU A 376 7.93 -1.04 8.41
CA GLU A 376 6.55 -1.37 8.08
C GLU A 376 5.61 -0.32 8.69
N VAL A 377 4.76 0.31 7.87
CA VAL A 377 3.71 1.19 8.36
C VAL A 377 2.61 0.36 9.03
N SER A 378 2.11 -0.66 8.33
CA SER A 378 1.20 -1.69 8.84
C SER A 378 0.88 -2.70 7.72
N ALA A 379 0.00 -3.65 8.05
CA ALA A 379 -0.67 -4.55 7.12
C ALA A 379 -2.17 -4.64 7.45
N ILE A 380 -3.02 -4.95 6.47
CA ILE A 380 -4.47 -5.13 6.62
C ILE A 380 -4.91 -6.46 5.98
N TRP A 381 -5.85 -7.16 6.62
CA TRP A 381 -6.36 -8.48 6.21
C TRP A 381 -7.78 -8.71 6.74
N PHE A 382 -8.41 -9.85 6.41
CA PHE A 382 -9.69 -10.21 7.01
C PHE A 382 -9.53 -10.89 8.38
N ALA A 383 -10.37 -10.51 9.33
CA ALA A 383 -10.45 -11.15 10.64
C ALA A 383 -10.94 -12.60 10.57
N GLN A 384 -11.61 -12.98 9.47
CA GLN A 384 -12.20 -14.31 9.27
C GLN A 384 -11.51 -14.99 8.09
N ALA A 385 -11.06 -16.23 8.30
CA ALA A 385 -10.50 -17.03 7.23
C ALA A 385 -11.54 -17.36 6.15
N ASN A 386 -11.11 -17.36 4.89
CA ASN A 386 -11.88 -17.71 3.70
C ASN A 386 -13.17 -16.89 3.55
N ALA A 387 -13.13 -15.61 3.94
CA ALA A 387 -14.29 -14.73 3.91
C ALA A 387 -14.41 -13.88 2.63
N LEU A 388 -13.45 -13.96 1.70
CA LEU A 388 -13.54 -13.32 0.39
C LEU A 388 -14.66 -13.92 -0.45
N LYS A 389 -15.52 -13.05 -0.97
CA LYS A 389 -16.66 -13.40 -1.82
C LYS A 389 -16.74 -12.45 -2.99
N PRO A 390 -17.26 -12.89 -4.15
CA PRO A 390 -17.42 -12.02 -5.31
C PRO A 390 -18.41 -10.89 -5.01
N GLY A 391 -18.12 -9.66 -5.45
CA GLY A 391 -19.02 -8.52 -5.27
C GLY A 391 -18.97 -7.82 -3.91
N GLN A 392 -18.01 -8.15 -3.05
CA GLN A 392 -17.77 -7.38 -1.82
C GLN A 392 -17.21 -6.01 -2.18
N THR A 393 -17.87 -4.95 -1.68
CA THR A 393 -17.43 -3.56 -1.86
C THR A 393 -16.34 -3.18 -0.89
N LEU A 394 -16.31 -3.84 0.28
CA LEU A 394 -15.41 -3.53 1.39
C LEU A 394 -15.42 -2.03 1.73
N ALA A 395 -16.59 -1.39 1.64
CA ALA A 395 -16.76 0.04 1.93
C ALA A 395 -16.73 0.35 3.44
N THR A 396 -16.87 -0.67 4.30
CA THR A 396 -16.80 -0.54 5.75
C THR A 396 -15.86 -1.59 6.34
N ASN A 397 -15.60 -1.55 7.65
CA ASN A 397 -14.75 -2.53 8.34
C ASN A 397 -15.53 -3.78 8.80
N VAL A 398 -16.83 -3.85 8.52
CA VAL A 398 -17.73 -4.93 8.94
C VAL A 398 -18.35 -5.63 7.74
N ASP A 399 -18.78 -6.87 7.93
CA ASP A 399 -19.57 -7.62 6.97
C ASP A 399 -21.05 -7.17 6.97
N ASP A 400 -21.86 -7.80 6.11
CA ASP A 400 -23.29 -7.49 5.97
C ASP A 400 -24.11 -7.77 7.25
N LYS A 401 -23.54 -8.48 8.23
CA LYS A 401 -24.14 -8.77 9.54
C LYS A 401 -23.63 -7.83 10.63
N GLY A 402 -22.78 -6.86 10.29
CA GLY A 402 -22.16 -5.95 11.25
C GLY A 402 -21.03 -6.57 12.07
N GLN A 403 -20.54 -7.76 11.71
CA GLN A 403 -19.39 -8.39 12.35
C GLN A 403 -18.09 -7.81 11.77
N GLN A 404 -17.06 -7.64 12.60
CA GLN A 404 -15.76 -7.19 12.11
C GLN A 404 -15.25 -8.11 11.00
N LEU A 405 -15.00 -7.52 9.83
CA LEU A 405 -14.43 -8.19 8.68
C LEU A 405 -12.98 -7.76 8.47
N LEU A 406 -12.68 -6.46 8.53
CA LEU A 406 -11.33 -5.94 8.33
C LEU A 406 -10.63 -5.79 9.70
N ILE A 407 -9.35 -6.15 9.75
CA ILE A 407 -8.47 -5.97 10.91
C ILE A 407 -7.05 -5.64 10.44
N GLY A 408 -6.17 -5.22 11.35
CA GLY A 408 -4.84 -4.74 11.01
C GLY A 408 -4.81 -3.21 10.96
N GLY A 409 -4.22 -2.66 9.90
CA GLY A 409 -4.13 -1.23 9.59
C GLY A 409 -5.40 -0.70 8.92
N LEU A 410 -6.40 -0.30 9.69
CA LEU A 410 -7.70 0.16 9.16
C LEU A 410 -7.67 1.55 8.51
N HIS A 411 -6.55 2.26 8.66
CA HIS A 411 -6.23 3.56 8.06
C HIS A 411 -4.85 3.52 7.37
N LEU A 412 -4.56 2.41 6.68
CA LEU A 412 -3.30 2.15 5.99
C LEU A 412 -3.17 2.91 4.66
N SER A 413 -3.17 4.23 4.74
CA SER A 413 -2.72 5.10 3.64
C SER A 413 -1.25 5.47 3.88
N ASN A 414 -0.37 5.19 2.93
CA ASN A 414 1.05 5.49 3.04
C ASN A 414 1.38 6.91 2.52
N ALA A 415 2.63 7.35 2.71
CA ALA A 415 3.09 8.68 2.35
C ALA A 415 3.28 8.88 0.83
N THR A 416 3.55 7.81 0.06
CA THR A 416 4.03 7.94 -1.33
C THR A 416 3.10 7.37 -2.41
N ILE A 417 2.21 6.45 -2.06
CA ILE A 417 1.24 5.77 -2.93
C ILE A 417 -0.19 6.25 -2.57
N GLU A 418 -0.54 6.38 -1.29
CA GLU A 418 -1.87 6.87 -0.85
C GLU A 418 -1.81 8.30 -0.26
N THR A 419 -0.85 9.12 -0.70
CA THR A 419 -0.58 10.46 -0.13
C THR A 419 -1.85 11.29 0.08
N PHE A 420 -2.73 11.30 -0.92
CA PHE A 420 -3.89 12.19 -0.95
C PHE A 420 -5.15 11.58 -0.31
N THR A 421 -5.12 10.32 0.12
CA THR A 421 -6.28 9.63 0.75
C THR A 421 -6.15 9.47 2.26
N GLN A 422 -5.06 9.97 2.85
CA GLN A 422 -4.79 10.01 4.30
C GLN A 422 -5.96 10.51 5.18
N THR A 423 -6.88 11.30 4.64
CA THR A 423 -8.05 11.84 5.37
C THR A 423 -9.39 11.49 4.72
N GLN A 424 -9.38 10.72 3.62
CA GLN A 424 -10.56 10.37 2.85
C GLN A 424 -11.09 9.02 3.33
N SER A 425 -12.15 9.03 4.16
CA SER A 425 -12.72 7.81 4.77
C SER A 425 -13.20 6.74 3.79
N THR A 426 -13.40 7.11 2.52
CA THR A 426 -13.76 6.18 1.45
C THR A 426 -12.56 5.53 0.78
N MET A 427 -11.32 5.92 1.12
CA MET A 427 -10.07 5.48 0.51
C MET A 427 -8.90 5.38 1.52
N ASP A 428 -9.21 5.26 2.81
CA ASP A 428 -8.24 5.35 3.90
C ASP A 428 -7.45 4.05 4.17
N ASN A 429 -7.77 2.94 3.50
CA ASN A 429 -7.01 1.69 3.54
C ASN A 429 -7.05 0.91 2.21
N CYS A 430 -6.23 -0.14 2.11
CA CYS A 430 -6.06 -0.94 0.90
C CYS A 430 -7.38 -1.48 0.34
N PHE A 431 -8.23 -2.07 1.19
CA PHE A 431 -9.48 -2.71 0.76
C PHE A 431 -10.55 -1.74 0.24
N ARG A 432 -10.38 -0.43 0.43
CA ARG A 432 -11.24 0.57 -0.21
C ARG A 432 -11.07 0.61 -1.72
N CYS A 433 -9.86 0.32 -2.21
CA CYS A 433 -9.58 0.19 -3.64
C CYS A 433 -9.54 -1.28 -4.08
N HIS A 434 -8.96 -2.16 -3.25
CA HIS A 434 -8.79 -3.58 -3.51
C HIS A 434 -10.00 -4.38 -3.01
N ASN A 435 -10.97 -4.63 -3.88
CA ASN A 435 -12.21 -5.31 -3.51
C ASN A 435 -12.77 -6.11 -4.70
N SER A 436 -13.67 -7.05 -4.43
CA SER A 436 -14.16 -7.99 -5.45
C SER A 436 -15.35 -7.45 -6.27
N SER A 437 -15.63 -6.15 -6.22
CA SER A 437 -16.77 -5.53 -6.91
C SER A 437 -16.58 -5.44 -8.42
N GLN A 438 -17.70 -5.27 -9.14
CA GLN A 438 -17.70 -4.99 -10.57
C GLN A 438 -16.82 -3.78 -10.90
N ARG A 439 -16.11 -3.85 -12.02
CA ARG A 439 -15.30 -2.73 -12.53
C ARG A 439 -15.77 -2.31 -13.91
N PHE A 440 -15.95 -1.00 -14.06
CA PHE A 440 -16.30 -0.41 -15.35
C PHE A 440 -15.04 0.06 -16.08
N PRO A 441 -15.06 0.07 -17.42
CA PRO A 441 -13.92 0.55 -18.19
C PRO A 441 -13.55 2.00 -17.86
N PRO A 442 -12.27 2.37 -18.03
CA PRO A 442 -11.87 3.76 -17.87
C PRO A 442 -12.65 4.66 -18.84
N ASN A 443 -12.94 5.88 -18.41
CA ASN A 443 -13.64 6.91 -19.19
C ASN A 443 -15.08 6.55 -19.63
N GLY A 444 -15.69 5.52 -19.03
CA GLY A 444 -17.04 5.08 -19.41
C GLY A 444 -17.13 4.62 -20.86
N SER A 445 -16.00 4.17 -21.44
CA SER A 445 -15.95 3.72 -22.83
C SER A 445 -16.97 2.60 -23.05
N HIS A 446 -18.10 2.93 -23.69
CA HIS A 446 -19.18 1.99 -24.00
C HIS A 446 -18.74 0.86 -24.95
N LYS A 447 -17.52 0.93 -25.48
CA LYS A 447 -16.93 -0.08 -26.38
C LYS A 447 -16.21 -1.21 -25.64
N LEU A 448 -15.80 -0.99 -24.39
CA LEU A 448 -15.11 -1.99 -23.57
C LEU A 448 -16.12 -2.71 -22.68
N SER A 449 -15.92 -4.01 -22.48
CA SER A 449 -16.77 -4.84 -21.62
C SER A 449 -16.39 -4.62 -20.15
N PRO A 450 -17.36 -4.35 -19.25
CA PRO A 450 -17.08 -4.25 -17.82
C PRO A 450 -16.59 -5.58 -17.26
N LEU A 451 -15.68 -5.53 -16.30
CA LEU A 451 -15.22 -6.69 -15.54
C LEU A 451 -16.29 -7.03 -14.50
N LYS A 452 -16.83 -8.25 -14.57
CA LYS A 452 -17.83 -8.74 -13.62
C LYS A 452 -17.24 -8.81 -12.20
N PRO A 453 -18.06 -8.81 -11.14
CA PRO A 453 -17.57 -9.09 -9.80
C PRO A 453 -16.93 -10.48 -9.74
N THR A 454 -15.67 -10.56 -9.30
CA THR A 454 -14.93 -11.81 -9.07
C THR A 454 -13.98 -11.63 -7.89
N ASN A 455 -13.61 -12.72 -7.23
CA ASN A 455 -12.59 -12.69 -6.17
C ASN A 455 -11.23 -12.14 -6.69
N LEU A 456 -10.90 -12.36 -7.96
CA LEU A 456 -9.67 -11.84 -8.57
C LEU A 456 -9.63 -10.32 -8.71
N ASN A 457 -10.80 -9.64 -8.65
CA ASN A 457 -10.86 -8.18 -8.71
C ASN A 457 -10.20 -7.51 -7.49
N ILE A 458 -9.62 -8.23 -6.53
CA ILE A 458 -8.78 -7.59 -5.52
C ILE A 458 -7.45 -7.08 -6.09
N SER A 459 -6.97 -7.59 -7.23
CA SER A 459 -5.69 -7.19 -7.84
C SER A 459 -5.85 -6.14 -8.92
N HIS A 460 -5.14 -5.02 -8.80
CA HIS A 460 -5.09 -4.02 -9.87
C HIS A 460 -4.33 -4.55 -11.10
N ALA A 461 -3.28 -5.37 -10.92
CA ALA A 461 -2.59 -5.99 -12.04
C ALA A 461 -3.55 -6.80 -12.91
N PHE A 462 -4.39 -7.65 -12.29
CA PHE A 462 -5.42 -8.41 -12.99
C PHE A 462 -6.43 -7.51 -13.71
N MET A 463 -6.98 -6.50 -13.03
CA MET A 463 -7.91 -5.56 -13.66
C MET A 463 -7.29 -4.84 -14.86
N ASN A 464 -6.04 -4.39 -14.73
CA ASN A 464 -5.31 -3.68 -15.76
C ASN A 464 -5.15 -4.58 -16.99
N MET A 465 -4.67 -5.81 -16.81
CA MET A 465 -4.54 -6.78 -17.90
C MET A 465 -5.85 -7.01 -18.64
N TYR A 466 -6.96 -7.14 -17.90
CA TYR A 466 -8.29 -7.33 -18.50
C TYR A 466 -8.74 -6.15 -19.38
N PHE A 467 -8.49 -4.90 -18.97
CA PHE A 467 -8.88 -3.74 -19.78
C PHE A 467 -7.88 -3.46 -20.91
N TRP A 468 -6.59 -3.59 -20.65
CA TRP A 468 -5.53 -3.37 -21.64
C TRP A 468 -5.62 -4.35 -22.81
N ASP A 469 -5.93 -5.63 -22.57
CA ASP A 469 -6.16 -6.59 -23.65
C ASP A 469 -7.29 -6.14 -24.59
N GLN A 470 -8.38 -5.60 -24.04
CA GLN A 470 -9.49 -5.08 -24.84
C GLN A 470 -9.09 -3.84 -25.63
N GLU A 471 -8.37 -2.90 -25.02
CA GLU A 471 -7.88 -1.69 -25.67
C GLU A 471 -6.94 -2.01 -26.83
N MET A 472 -5.99 -2.93 -26.62
CA MET A 472 -5.08 -3.40 -27.66
C MET A 472 -5.83 -4.04 -28.84
N LYS A 473 -6.79 -4.94 -28.56
CA LYS A 473 -7.62 -5.57 -29.60
C LYS A 473 -8.48 -4.56 -30.34
N GLN A 474 -9.02 -3.55 -29.64
CA GLN A 474 -9.79 -2.48 -30.26
C GLN A 474 -8.91 -1.60 -31.16
N TYR A 475 -7.71 -1.23 -30.71
CA TYR A 475 -6.75 -0.44 -31.48
C TYR A 475 -6.36 -1.14 -32.79
N VAL A 476 -6.09 -2.44 -32.74
CA VAL A 476 -5.81 -3.24 -33.95
C VAL A 476 -7.00 -3.22 -34.92
N LYS A 477 -8.22 -3.42 -34.41
CA LYS A 477 -9.44 -3.40 -35.23
C LYS A 477 -9.65 -2.05 -35.93
N GLU A 478 -9.48 -0.95 -35.21
CA GLU A 478 -9.65 0.41 -35.75
C GLU A 478 -8.59 0.74 -36.81
N ASN A 479 -7.34 0.28 -36.64
CA ASN A 479 -6.28 0.48 -37.65
C ASN A 479 -6.44 -0.39 -38.88
N LEU A 480 -6.96 -1.62 -38.74
CA LEU A 480 -7.29 -2.48 -39.88
C LEU A 480 -8.44 -1.90 -40.70
N ALA A 481 -9.48 -1.37 -40.04
CA ALA A 481 -10.59 -0.70 -40.73
C ALA A 481 -10.11 0.48 -41.58
N LYS A 482 -9.22 1.33 -41.04
CA LYS A 482 -8.62 2.47 -41.77
C LYS A 482 -7.74 2.04 -42.96
N LYS A 483 -7.19 0.83 -42.95
CA LYS A 483 -6.38 0.28 -44.06
C LYS A 483 -7.24 -0.36 -45.16
N GLY A 484 -8.44 -0.83 -44.84
CA GLY A 484 -9.40 -1.40 -45.81
C GLY A 484 -10.27 -0.37 -46.54
N GLU A 485 -10.24 0.89 -46.10
CA GLU A 485 -10.92 2.03 -46.75
C GLU A 485 -10.01 2.82 -47.73
N LYS A 486 -8.79 2.34 -47.97
CA LYS A 486 -7.90 2.81 -49.04
C LYS A 486 -7.84 1.77 -50.15
#